data_AF-X2FB30-F1
#
_entry.id   AF-X2FB30-F1
#
_cell.length_a   1.000
_cell.length_b   1.000
_cell.length_c   1.000
_cell.angle_alpha   90.00
_cell.angle_beta   90.00
_cell.angle_gamma   90.00
#
_symmetry.space_group_name_H-M   'P 1'
#
loop_
_entity.id
_entity.type
_entity.pdbx_description
1 polymer ?
#
loop_
_entity_poly.entity_id
_entity_poly.type
_entity_poly.pdbx_seq_one_letter_code
_entity_poly.pdbx_strand_id
1 'polypeptide(L)'
;MEKINMKGRGKIEIKKIENTTNRQVTFCKRRNGLLKKAYELAVLCDAEVALIIFSGRGRLYEYANNSVKGTIERYKQISNTDNSILIGSTNQTDSQYYQQETSKLLQQITNLQNSNRNLMGEALSTMNLRDLKQLETRLEKGINKIRSKKNELLFAEIEYMQKKEMELQNDNMYLRNKIADNERVRQQQMNMLPSTRNEFDVMPSFDSRNFLQVNLLTGNSLPSN
;
A
#
# COMPACT_ATOMS: atom_id res chain seq x y z
N MET A 1 -21.42 50.46 50.52
CA MET A 1 -21.19 49.93 49.17
C MET A 1 -20.00 50.65 48.57
N GLU A 2 -18.86 49.95 48.50
CA GLU A 2 -17.63 50.50 47.95
C GLU A 2 -17.78 50.67 46.43
N LYS A 3 -17.63 51.90 45.93
CA LYS A 3 -17.72 52.19 44.49
C LYS A 3 -16.48 51.61 43.82
N ILE A 4 -16.64 50.54 43.04
CA ILE A 4 -15.59 50.03 42.15
C ILE A 4 -15.32 51.11 41.10
N ASN A 5 -14.25 51.88 41.29
CA ASN A 5 -13.82 52.87 40.33
C ASN A 5 -13.20 52.16 39.12
N MET A 6 -14.01 51.84 38.11
CA MET A 6 -13.52 51.26 36.86
C MET A 6 -12.68 52.32 36.12
N LYS A 7 -11.35 52.20 36.26
CA LYS A 7 -10.38 53.00 35.51
C LYS A 7 -10.73 52.91 34.01
N GLY A 8 -10.99 54.05 33.37
CA GLY A 8 -11.41 54.14 31.97
C GLY A 8 -10.39 53.56 30.98
N ARG A 9 -10.71 53.59 29.68
CA ARG A 9 -9.83 53.06 28.62
C ARG A 9 -8.49 53.80 28.60
N GLY A 10 -7.45 53.19 29.16
CA GLY A 10 -6.08 53.73 29.12
C GLY A 10 -5.46 53.65 27.72
N LYS A 11 -4.69 54.68 27.37
CA LYS A 11 -3.83 54.66 26.17
C LYS A 11 -2.73 53.61 26.37
N ILE A 12 -2.48 52.80 25.34
CA ILE A 12 -1.40 51.80 25.32
C ILE A 12 -0.49 52.07 24.13
N GLU A 13 0.79 51.72 24.26
CA GLU A 13 1.77 51.79 23.17
C GLU A 13 1.49 50.74 22.09
N ILE A 14 1.75 51.07 20.82
CA ILE A 14 1.58 50.15 19.69
C ILE A 14 2.84 49.27 19.56
N LYS A 15 2.94 48.28 20.46
CA LYS A 15 3.93 47.21 20.44
C LYS A 15 3.33 45.91 20.97
N LYS A 16 4.07 44.80 20.88
CA LYS A 16 3.65 43.52 21.43
C LYS A 16 3.43 43.65 22.94
N ILE A 17 2.27 43.18 23.42
CA ILE A 17 1.97 43.13 24.86
C ILE A 17 2.68 41.92 25.45
N GLU A 18 3.66 42.13 26.34
CA GLU A 18 4.46 41.03 26.90
C GLU A 18 3.67 40.15 27.88
N ASN A 19 2.88 40.78 28.76
CA ASN A 19 2.02 40.06 29.69
C ASN A 19 0.98 39.21 28.94
N THR A 20 1.03 37.90 29.15
CA THR A 20 0.24 36.91 28.42
C THR A 20 -1.27 37.05 28.65
N THR A 21 -1.69 37.31 29.89
CA THR A 21 -3.09 37.52 30.27
C THR A 21 -3.65 38.79 29.63
N ASN A 22 -2.94 39.91 29.75
CA ASN A 22 -3.33 41.18 29.14
C ASN A 22 -3.37 41.08 27.61
N ARG A 23 -2.42 40.35 27.02
CA ARG A 23 -2.38 40.08 25.58
C ARG A 23 -3.59 39.25 25.14
N GLN A 24 -3.98 38.22 25.89
CA GLN A 24 -5.15 37.39 25.59
C GLN A 24 -6.46 38.19 25.68
N VAL A 25 -6.64 38.95 26.76
CA VAL A 25 -7.84 39.79 26.94
C VAL A 25 -7.93 40.86 25.84
N THR A 26 -6.80 41.49 25.51
CA THR A 26 -6.73 42.49 24.43
C THR A 26 -7.00 41.87 23.07
N PHE A 27 -6.44 40.68 22.78
CA PHE A 27 -6.73 39.94 21.56
C PHE A 27 -8.23 39.67 21.42
N CYS A 28 -8.88 39.13 22.45
CA CYS A 28 -10.32 38.86 22.41
C CYS A 28 -11.14 40.13 22.12
N LYS A 29 -10.82 41.25 22.80
CA LYS A 29 -11.52 42.53 22.60
C LYS A 29 -11.26 43.11 21.20
N ARG A 30 -10.01 43.18 20.75
CA ARG A 30 -9.64 43.75 19.45
C ARG A 30 -10.12 42.89 18.28
N ARG A 31 -9.99 41.56 18.37
CA ARG A 31 -10.53 40.61 17.39
C ARG A 31 -12.02 40.82 17.20
N ASN A 32 -12.79 40.86 18.30
CA ASN A 32 -14.23 41.09 18.23
C ASN A 32 -14.58 42.47 17.68
N GLY A 33 -13.83 43.52 18.07
CA GLY A 33 -14.00 44.86 17.51
C GLY A 33 -13.73 44.92 16.01
N LEU A 34 -12.68 44.24 15.54
CA LEU A 34 -12.32 44.16 14.12
C LEU A 34 -13.36 43.38 13.31
N LEU A 35 -13.83 42.24 13.84
CA LEU A 35 -14.92 41.47 13.23
C LEU A 35 -16.20 42.31 13.07
N LYS A 36 -16.57 43.08 14.10
CA LYS A 36 -17.71 44.00 14.02
C LYS A 36 -17.50 45.07 12.94
N LYS A 37 -16.30 45.63 12.83
CA LYS A 37 -15.99 46.64 11.80
C LYS A 37 -16.02 46.06 10.39
N ALA A 38 -15.50 44.85 10.20
CA ALA A 38 -15.58 44.13 8.92
C ALA A 38 -17.04 43.85 8.53
N TYR A 39 -17.88 43.46 9.49
CA TYR A 39 -19.31 43.27 9.28
C TYR A 39 -20.03 44.57 8.92
N GLU A 40 -19.80 45.64 9.69
CA GLU A 40 -20.38 46.96 9.42
C GLU A 40 -20.01 47.44 8.00
N LEU A 41 -18.74 47.31 7.61
CA LEU A 41 -18.29 47.70 6.27
C LEU A 41 -18.97 46.89 5.17
N ALA A 42 -19.06 45.56 5.35
CA ALA A 42 -19.70 44.69 4.38
C ALA A 42 -21.18 45.04 4.18
N VAL A 43 -21.91 45.31 5.26
CA VAL A 43 -23.35 45.62 5.21
C VAL A 43 -23.63 47.05 4.74
N LEU A 44 -22.91 48.04 5.27
CA LEU A 44 -23.20 49.46 5.00
C LEU A 44 -22.79 49.89 3.59
N CYS A 45 -21.75 49.26 3.02
CA CYS A 45 -21.19 49.65 1.74
C CYS A 45 -21.36 48.58 0.66
N ASP A 46 -22.08 47.49 0.95
CA ASP A 46 -22.19 46.31 0.07
C ASP A 46 -20.82 45.82 -0.44
N ALA A 47 -19.82 45.89 0.44
CA ALA A 47 -18.45 45.54 0.11
C ALA A 47 -18.21 44.05 0.37
N GLU A 48 -17.52 43.38 -0.56
CA GLU A 48 -16.98 42.05 -0.28
C GLU A 48 -15.81 42.15 0.70
N VAL A 49 -15.94 41.51 1.85
CA VAL A 49 -14.94 41.57 2.93
C VAL A 49 -14.70 40.16 3.46
N ALA A 50 -13.42 39.78 3.51
CA ALA A 50 -12.96 38.58 4.20
C ALA A 50 -11.87 38.95 5.22
N LEU A 51 -11.95 38.39 6.42
CA LEU A 51 -11.01 38.60 7.52
C LEU A 51 -10.58 37.26 8.09
N ILE A 52 -9.27 37.03 8.20
CA ILE A 52 -8.67 35.80 8.71
C ILE A 52 -7.70 36.17 9.83
N ILE A 53 -7.87 35.55 11.00
CA ILE A 53 -7.05 35.83 12.18
C ILE A 53 -6.61 34.50 12.80
N PHE A 54 -5.31 34.27 12.83
CA PHE A 54 -4.70 33.20 13.63
C PHE A 54 -4.27 33.77 14.98
N SER A 55 -4.71 33.15 16.08
CA SER A 55 -4.16 33.47 17.39
C SER A 55 -2.72 32.98 17.50
N GLY A 56 -1.96 33.48 18.47
CA GLY A 56 -0.61 32.98 18.75
C GLY A 56 -0.55 31.50 19.18
N ARG A 57 -1.71 30.84 19.41
CA ARG A 57 -1.82 29.39 19.65
C ARG A 57 -2.32 28.61 18.42
N GLY A 58 -2.35 29.23 17.24
CA GLY A 58 -2.80 28.61 16.00
C GLY A 58 -4.32 28.50 15.80
N ARG A 59 -5.15 28.93 16.77
CA ARG A 59 -6.62 28.93 16.58
C ARG A 59 -7.03 29.94 15.50
N LEU A 60 -7.82 29.47 14.54
CA LEU A 60 -8.42 30.26 13.47
C LEU A 60 -9.68 30.98 13.95
N TYR A 61 -9.81 32.26 13.58
CA TYR A 61 -11.03 33.06 13.66
C TYR A 61 -11.21 33.78 12.33
N GLU A 62 -12.37 33.66 11.73
CA GLU A 62 -12.63 34.22 10.40
C GLU A 62 -14.02 34.85 10.30
N TYR A 63 -14.15 35.74 9.32
CA TYR A 63 -15.41 36.32 8.88
C TYR A 63 -15.36 36.53 7.36
N ALA A 64 -16.45 36.19 6.68
CA ALA A 64 -16.69 36.58 5.30
C ALA A 64 -18.20 36.76 5.09
N ASN A 65 -18.60 37.71 4.26
CA ASN A 65 -20.00 37.86 3.85
C ASN A 65 -20.45 36.81 2.83
N ASN A 66 -19.51 36.21 2.09
CA ASN A 66 -19.76 35.09 1.19
C ASN A 66 -18.88 33.88 1.55
N SER A 67 -17.69 33.77 0.95
CA SER A 67 -16.75 32.69 1.23
C SER A 67 -15.34 33.24 1.31
N VAL A 68 -14.62 32.89 2.38
CA VAL A 68 -13.19 33.22 2.52
C VAL A 68 -12.41 32.71 1.31
N LYS A 69 -12.70 31.47 0.88
CA LYS A 69 -12.08 30.87 -0.31
C LYS A 69 -12.40 31.66 -1.57
N GLY A 70 -13.66 32.02 -1.78
CA GLY A 70 -14.10 32.79 -2.96
C GLY A 70 -13.47 34.19 -3.04
N THR A 71 -13.38 34.89 -1.91
CA THR A 71 -12.73 36.21 -1.85
C THR A 71 -11.22 36.12 -2.08
N ILE A 72 -10.54 35.10 -1.52
CA ILE A 72 -9.12 34.85 -1.81
C ILE A 72 -8.91 34.52 -3.30
N GLU A 73 -9.77 33.69 -3.89
CA GLU A 73 -9.69 33.35 -5.31
C GLU A 73 -9.86 34.60 -6.18
N ARG A 74 -10.87 35.43 -5.90
CA ARG A 74 -11.08 36.70 -6.60
C ARG A 74 -9.88 37.65 -6.47
N TYR A 75 -9.35 37.79 -5.26
CA TYR A 75 -8.10 38.53 -5.03
C TYR A 75 -6.97 37.96 -5.87
N LYS A 76 -6.77 36.64 -5.88
CA LYS A 76 -5.73 36.00 -6.71
C LYS A 76 -5.92 36.32 -8.19
N GLN A 77 -7.13 36.21 -8.74
CA GLN A 77 -7.39 36.52 -10.16
C GLN A 77 -7.08 37.98 -10.53
N ILE A 78 -7.55 38.94 -9.72
CA ILE A 78 -7.29 40.36 -9.92
C ILE A 78 -5.81 40.69 -9.70
N SER A 79 -5.24 40.19 -8.60
CA SER A 79 -3.82 40.38 -8.31
C SER A 79 -2.92 39.74 -9.38
N ASN A 80 -3.31 38.65 -10.03
CA ASN A 80 -2.55 38.08 -11.15
C ASN A 80 -2.65 38.95 -12.41
N THR A 81 -3.78 39.65 -12.59
CA THR A 81 -3.99 40.60 -13.70
C THR A 81 -3.16 41.88 -13.49
N ASP A 82 -3.09 42.39 -12.25
CA ASP A 82 -2.32 43.59 -11.89
C ASP A 82 -0.81 43.30 -11.67
N ASN A 83 -0.45 42.12 -11.16
CA ASN A 83 0.96 41.73 -10.92
C ASN A 83 1.69 41.18 -12.15
N SER A 84 1.07 41.21 -13.35
CA SER A 84 1.83 41.10 -14.60
C SER A 84 2.91 42.21 -14.71
N ILE A 85 2.84 43.26 -13.89
CA ILE A 85 3.76 44.40 -13.95
C ILE A 85 4.84 44.36 -12.84
N LEU A 86 4.69 43.65 -11.71
CA LEU A 86 5.61 43.86 -10.57
C LEU A 86 6.14 42.64 -9.79
N ILE A 87 5.48 41.47 -9.70
CA ILE A 87 5.96 40.37 -8.83
C ILE A 87 5.66 38.98 -9.42
N GLY A 88 5.96 38.79 -10.70
CA GLY A 88 6.04 37.44 -11.27
C GLY A 88 7.44 36.88 -11.04
N SER A 89 7.57 35.73 -10.32
CA SER A 89 8.57 34.70 -10.66
C SER A 89 8.62 33.46 -9.76
N THR A 90 8.17 33.46 -8.49
CA THR A 90 8.50 32.31 -7.61
C THR A 90 7.33 31.42 -7.22
N ASN A 91 6.20 31.96 -6.74
CA ASN A 91 5.14 31.12 -6.18
C ASN A 91 4.10 30.61 -7.20
N GLN A 92 4.00 31.23 -8.36
CA GLN A 92 3.00 30.90 -9.38
C GLN A 92 3.48 29.81 -10.34
N THR A 93 4.78 29.82 -10.65
CA THR A 93 5.50 28.77 -11.38
C THR A 93 5.42 27.44 -10.64
N ASP A 94 5.65 27.43 -9.34
CA ASP A 94 5.64 26.20 -8.53
C ASP A 94 4.24 25.56 -8.51
N SER A 95 3.19 26.36 -8.27
CA SER A 95 1.81 25.84 -8.25
C SER A 95 1.36 25.32 -9.62
N GLN A 96 1.72 25.99 -10.72
CA GLN A 96 1.41 25.51 -12.07
C GLN A 96 2.23 24.27 -12.44
N TYR A 97 3.50 24.24 -12.04
CA TYR A 97 4.38 23.09 -12.22
C TYR A 97 3.80 21.84 -11.55
N TYR A 98 3.41 21.92 -10.28
CA TYR A 98 2.82 20.78 -9.57
C TYR A 98 1.47 20.36 -10.17
N GLN A 99 0.67 21.30 -10.68
CA GLN A 99 -0.58 20.98 -11.34
C GLN A 99 -0.37 20.26 -12.68
N GLN A 100 0.62 20.68 -13.47
CA GLN A 100 1.01 19.99 -14.70
C GLN A 100 1.57 18.60 -14.40
N GLU A 101 2.42 18.49 -13.38
CA GLU A 101 3.02 17.21 -12.99
C GLU A 101 1.96 16.22 -12.52
N THR A 102 1.00 16.68 -11.70
CA THR A 102 -0.15 15.88 -11.28
C THR A 102 -0.97 15.41 -12.49
N SER A 103 -1.18 16.28 -13.48
CA SER A 103 -1.93 15.93 -14.70
C SER A 103 -1.21 14.87 -15.53
N LYS A 104 0.11 14.98 -15.69
CA LYS A 104 0.95 13.96 -16.36
C LYS A 104 0.88 12.61 -15.63
N LEU A 105 0.98 12.62 -14.31
CA LEU A 105 0.91 11.40 -13.49
C LEU A 105 -0.46 10.72 -13.61
N LEU A 106 -1.55 11.48 -13.58
CA LEU A 106 -2.90 10.94 -13.77
C LEU A 106 -3.08 10.33 -15.16
N GLN A 107 -2.53 10.96 -16.20
CA GLN A 107 -2.53 10.40 -17.55
C GLN A 107 -1.73 9.10 -17.61
N GLN A 108 -0.56 9.03 -16.95
CA GLN A 108 0.24 7.82 -16.87
C GLN A 108 -0.50 6.68 -16.14
N ILE A 109 -1.18 6.98 -15.04
CA ILE A 109 -2.02 6.01 -14.31
C ILE A 109 -3.11 5.46 -15.23
N THR A 110 -3.82 6.34 -15.93
CA THR A 110 -4.89 5.95 -16.85
C THR A 110 -4.37 5.07 -17.97
N ASN A 111 -3.23 5.43 -18.56
CA ASN A 111 -2.58 4.64 -19.61
C ASN A 111 -2.15 3.25 -19.11
N LEU A 112 -1.57 3.16 -17.91
CA LEU A 112 -1.18 1.89 -17.30
C LEU A 112 -2.39 1.02 -16.99
N GLN A 113 -3.47 1.60 -16.45
CA GLN A 113 -4.71 0.88 -16.17
C GLN A 113 -5.35 0.32 -17.46
N ASN A 114 -5.43 1.13 -18.52
CA ASN A 114 -5.92 0.68 -19.82
C ASN A 114 -5.02 -0.41 -20.42
N SER A 115 -3.69 -0.25 -20.32
CA SER A 115 -2.76 -1.28 -20.77
C SER A 115 -2.96 -2.62 -20.05
N ASN A 116 -3.20 -2.58 -18.73
CA ASN A 116 -3.47 -3.78 -17.93
C ASN A 116 -4.80 -4.44 -18.32
N ARG A 117 -5.86 -3.67 -18.51
CA ARG A 117 -7.15 -4.17 -18.99
C ARG A 117 -7.00 -4.90 -20.33
N ASN A 118 -6.29 -4.28 -21.27
CA ASN A 118 -6.04 -4.88 -22.57
C ASN A 118 -5.24 -6.18 -22.44
N LEU A 119 -4.21 -6.22 -21.58
CA LEU A 119 -3.45 -7.45 -21.28
C LEU A 119 -4.32 -8.57 -20.68
N MET A 120 -5.38 -8.21 -19.96
CA MET A 120 -6.38 -9.16 -19.42
C MET A 120 -7.47 -9.53 -20.43
N GLY A 121 -7.39 -9.02 -21.66
CA GLY A 121 -8.36 -9.31 -22.72
C GLY A 121 -9.63 -8.44 -22.68
N GLU A 122 -9.64 -7.38 -21.89
CA GLU A 122 -10.75 -6.42 -21.82
C GLU A 122 -10.58 -5.30 -22.86
N ALA A 123 -11.69 -4.62 -23.20
CA ALA A 123 -11.72 -3.43 -24.07
C ALA A 123 -11.05 -3.55 -25.46
N LEU A 124 -10.76 -4.77 -25.92
CA LEU A 124 -10.06 -5.03 -27.19
C LEU A 124 -10.79 -4.51 -28.42
N SER A 125 -12.12 -4.38 -28.37
CA SER A 125 -12.93 -3.84 -29.47
C SER A 125 -12.60 -2.39 -29.83
N THR A 126 -12.00 -1.65 -28.91
CA THR A 126 -11.59 -0.24 -29.13
C THR A 126 -10.16 -0.12 -29.64
N MET A 127 -9.42 -1.22 -29.71
CA MET A 127 -8.05 -1.24 -30.21
C MET A 127 -8.02 -1.36 -31.74
N ASN A 128 -7.06 -0.69 -32.38
CA ASN A 128 -6.81 -0.91 -33.80
C ASN A 128 -6.02 -2.22 -34.02
N LEU A 129 -6.02 -2.72 -35.26
CA LEU A 129 -5.38 -3.99 -35.63
C LEU A 129 -3.87 -4.02 -35.35
N ARG A 130 -3.18 -2.89 -35.50
CA ARG A 130 -1.73 -2.81 -35.26
C ARG A 130 -1.43 -3.03 -33.78
N ASP A 131 -2.16 -2.34 -32.91
CA ASP A 131 -1.98 -2.41 -31.46
C ASP A 131 -2.40 -3.78 -30.93
N LEU A 132 -3.45 -4.37 -31.49
CA LEU A 132 -3.88 -5.73 -31.14
C LEU A 132 -2.81 -6.77 -31.49
N LYS A 133 -2.20 -6.68 -32.68
CA LYS A 133 -1.10 -7.57 -33.09
C LYS A 133 0.14 -7.40 -32.21
N GLN A 134 0.45 -6.17 -31.79
CA GLN A 134 1.54 -5.92 -30.85
C GLN A 134 1.25 -6.53 -29.47
N LEU A 135 0.01 -6.41 -28.99
CA LEU A 135 -0.43 -6.99 -27.72
C LEU A 135 -0.31 -8.52 -27.76
N GLU A 136 -0.80 -9.15 -28.82
CA GLU A 136 -0.68 -10.60 -29.04
C GLU A 136 0.79 -11.06 -29.01
N THR A 137 1.66 -10.39 -29.78
CA THR A 137 3.10 -10.70 -29.82
C THR A 137 3.74 -10.58 -28.44
N ARG A 138 3.33 -9.57 -27.65
CA ARG A 138 3.83 -9.37 -26.29
C ARG A 138 3.38 -10.47 -25.33
N LEU A 139 2.11 -10.87 -25.41
CA LEU A 139 1.55 -11.96 -24.60
C LEU A 139 2.20 -13.29 -24.94
N GLU A 140 2.40 -13.59 -26.22
CA GLU A 140 3.04 -14.82 -26.68
C GLU A 140 4.47 -14.94 -26.16
N LYS A 141 5.27 -13.87 -26.28
CA LYS A 141 6.62 -13.80 -25.69
C LYS A 141 6.60 -14.00 -24.17
N GLY A 142 5.65 -13.37 -23.48
CA GLY A 142 5.48 -13.49 -22.03
C GLY A 142 5.17 -14.94 -21.60
N ILE A 143 4.20 -15.57 -22.26
CA ILE A 143 3.79 -16.95 -22.00
C ILE A 143 4.94 -17.91 -22.27
N ASN A 144 5.66 -17.75 -23.38
CA ASN A 144 6.81 -18.59 -23.69
C ASN A 144 7.91 -18.48 -22.61
N LYS A 145 8.21 -17.27 -22.15
CA LYS A 145 9.19 -17.07 -21.06
C LYS A 145 8.74 -17.73 -19.75
N ILE A 146 7.47 -17.60 -19.38
CA ILE A 146 6.90 -18.24 -18.18
C ILE A 146 6.99 -19.77 -18.31
N ARG A 147 6.61 -20.32 -19.47
CA ARG A 147 6.65 -21.77 -19.72
C ARG A 147 8.08 -22.31 -19.65
N SER A 148 9.04 -21.65 -20.28
CA SER A 148 10.45 -22.01 -20.20
C SER A 148 10.94 -22.03 -18.75
N LYS A 149 10.64 -20.99 -17.96
CA LYS A 149 11.06 -20.94 -16.56
C LYS A 149 10.38 -22.02 -15.70
N LYS A 150 9.10 -22.28 -15.93
CA LYS A 150 8.38 -23.38 -15.25
C LYS A 150 9.02 -24.73 -15.57
N ASN A 151 9.36 -24.99 -16.83
CA ASN A 151 10.02 -26.22 -17.22
C ASN A 151 11.40 -26.36 -16.58
N GLU A 152 12.21 -25.30 -16.59
CA GLU A 152 13.53 -25.27 -15.94
C GLU A 152 13.43 -25.64 -14.44
N LEU A 153 12.49 -25.02 -13.72
CA LEU A 153 12.26 -25.32 -12.30
C LEU A 153 11.75 -26.74 -12.07
N LEU A 154 10.86 -27.23 -12.96
CA LEU A 154 10.34 -28.59 -12.88
C LEU A 154 11.45 -29.63 -13.07
N PHE A 155 12.35 -29.42 -14.04
CA PHE A 155 13.49 -30.31 -14.25
C PHE A 155 14.44 -30.32 -13.05
N ALA A 156 14.75 -29.15 -12.49
CA ALA A 156 15.56 -29.06 -11.28
C ALA A 156 14.93 -29.82 -10.09
N GLU A 157 13.61 -29.75 -9.92
CA GLU A 157 12.89 -30.48 -8.88
C GLU A 157 12.93 -32.00 -9.12
N ILE A 158 12.75 -32.44 -10.36
CA ILE A 158 12.84 -33.87 -10.72
C ILE A 158 14.25 -34.41 -10.40
N GLU A 159 15.30 -33.69 -10.80
CA GLU A 159 16.69 -34.09 -10.54
C GLU A 159 16.97 -34.16 -9.02
N TYR A 160 16.48 -33.18 -8.25
CA TYR A 160 16.59 -33.18 -6.81
C TYR A 160 15.92 -34.40 -6.18
N MET A 161 14.68 -34.69 -6.59
CA MET A 161 13.91 -35.82 -6.06
C MET A 161 14.53 -37.17 -6.41
N GLN A 162 15.06 -37.33 -7.63
CA GLN A 162 15.77 -38.55 -8.06
C GLN A 162 17.05 -38.78 -7.24
N LYS A 163 17.82 -37.72 -6.98
CA LYS A 163 19.02 -37.82 -6.13
C LYS A 163 18.65 -38.25 -4.71
N LYS A 164 17.61 -37.65 -4.14
CA LYS A 164 17.12 -37.99 -2.80
C LYS A 164 16.60 -39.43 -2.72
N GLU A 165 15.91 -39.90 -3.75
CA GLU A 165 15.47 -41.28 -3.85
C GLU A 165 16.66 -42.24 -3.81
N MET A 166 17.71 -41.96 -4.60
CA MET A 166 18.93 -42.78 -4.62
C MET A 166 19.63 -42.82 -3.26
N GLU A 167 19.75 -41.67 -2.57
CA GLU A 167 20.33 -41.60 -1.23
C GLU A 167 19.54 -42.46 -0.23
N LEU A 168 18.21 -42.35 -0.22
CA LEU A 168 17.34 -43.15 0.64
C LEU A 168 17.39 -44.64 0.31
N GLN A 169 17.51 -45.01 -0.97
CA GLN A 169 17.67 -46.41 -1.37
C GLN A 169 18.99 -46.99 -0.86
N ASN A 170 20.09 -46.22 -0.97
CA ASN A 170 21.40 -46.62 -0.44
C ASN A 170 21.38 -46.80 1.09
N ASP A 171 20.80 -45.85 1.82
CA ASP A 171 20.65 -45.92 3.27
C ASP A 171 19.80 -47.12 3.70
N ASN A 172 18.68 -47.36 3.01
CA ASN A 172 17.84 -48.53 3.28
C ASN A 172 18.58 -49.85 3.01
N MET A 173 19.36 -49.94 1.94
CA MET A 173 20.16 -51.13 1.65
C MET A 173 21.21 -51.37 2.74
N TYR A 174 21.88 -50.31 3.20
CA TYR A 174 22.84 -50.38 4.29
C TYR A 174 22.20 -50.86 5.60
N LEU A 175 21.03 -50.32 5.95
CA LEU A 175 20.29 -50.73 7.15
C LEU A 175 19.84 -52.19 7.07
N ARG A 176 19.34 -52.65 5.91
CA ARG A 176 18.96 -54.06 5.70
C ARG A 176 20.14 -55.00 5.90
N ASN A 177 21.32 -54.66 5.37
CA ASN A 177 22.53 -55.45 5.59
C ASN A 177 22.92 -55.51 7.08
N LYS A 178 22.87 -54.37 7.78
CA LYS A 178 23.13 -54.32 9.23
C LYS A 178 22.15 -55.14 10.05
N ILE A 179 20.87 -55.17 9.68
CA ILE A 179 19.86 -56.00 10.34
C ILE A 179 20.20 -57.48 10.14
N ALA A 180 20.46 -57.89 8.91
CA ALA A 180 20.83 -59.28 8.59
C ALA A 180 22.08 -59.74 9.34
N ASP A 181 23.11 -58.89 9.46
CA ASP A 181 24.32 -59.21 10.21
C ASP A 181 24.04 -59.33 11.72
N ASN A 182 23.22 -58.45 12.30
CA ASN A 182 22.81 -58.57 13.70
C ASN A 182 21.99 -59.83 13.96
N GLU A 183 21.08 -60.19 13.06
CA GLU A 183 20.29 -61.42 13.15
C GLU A 183 21.17 -62.67 13.12
N ARG A 184 22.19 -62.70 12.24
CA ARG A 184 23.19 -63.78 12.20
C ARG A 184 23.96 -63.91 13.51
N VAL A 185 24.43 -62.78 14.06
CA VAL A 185 25.13 -62.78 15.37
C VAL A 185 24.20 -63.27 16.48
N ARG A 186 22.93 -62.87 16.47
CA ARG A 186 21.94 -63.31 17.46
C ARG A 186 21.62 -64.81 17.34
N GLN A 187 21.51 -65.34 16.12
CA GLN A 187 21.34 -66.78 15.88
C GLN A 187 22.56 -67.58 16.32
N GLN A 188 23.78 -67.08 16.08
CA GLN A 188 25.01 -67.72 16.59
C GLN A 188 25.06 -67.74 18.13
N GLN A 189 24.61 -66.68 18.81
CA GLN A 189 24.48 -66.67 20.27
C GLN A 189 23.42 -67.66 20.78
N MET A 190 22.28 -67.78 20.10
CA MET A 190 21.21 -68.73 20.49
C MET A 190 21.61 -70.20 20.25
N ASN A 191 22.49 -70.49 19.29
CA ASN A 191 23.04 -71.85 19.07
C ASN A 191 24.07 -72.28 20.13
N MET A 192 24.50 -71.37 21.02
CA MET A 192 25.44 -71.63 22.12
C MET A 192 24.73 -71.84 23.48
N LEU A 193 23.39 -71.81 23.52
CA LEU A 193 22.58 -72.13 24.71
C LEU A 193 21.78 -73.44 24.50
N PRO A 194 21.61 -74.29 25.53
CA PRO A 194 20.92 -75.56 25.37
C PRO A 194 19.42 -75.36 25.09
N SER A 195 18.94 -76.13 24.12
CA SER A 195 17.60 -76.08 23.53
C SER A 195 16.47 -76.18 24.56
N THR A 196 15.61 -75.16 24.62
CA THR A 196 14.20 -75.33 24.98
C THR A 196 13.35 -74.70 23.88
N ARG A 197 12.71 -75.58 23.12
CA ARG A 197 11.82 -75.34 21.98
C ARG A 197 10.66 -74.44 22.38
N ASN A 198 10.35 -73.41 21.59
CA ASN A 198 8.98 -72.90 21.43
C ASN A 198 8.81 -72.20 20.07
N GLU A 199 7.75 -72.61 19.38
CA GLU A 199 7.25 -72.18 18.09
C GLU A 199 6.74 -70.74 18.16
N PHE A 200 7.15 -69.83 17.27
CA PHE A 200 6.35 -68.65 16.87
C PHE A 200 6.79 -68.10 15.50
N ASP A 201 5.87 -68.24 14.55
CA ASP A 201 5.57 -67.49 13.32
C ASP A 201 6.67 -66.95 12.39
N VAL A 202 6.67 -67.55 11.19
CA VAL A 202 7.27 -67.01 9.96
C VAL A 202 6.47 -65.78 9.51
N MET A 203 7.08 -64.59 9.61
CA MET A 203 6.51 -63.35 9.07
C MET A 203 6.69 -63.34 7.53
N PRO A 204 5.68 -62.99 6.72
CA PRO A 204 5.81 -63.04 5.26
C PRO A 204 6.72 -61.92 4.74
N SER A 205 7.41 -62.21 3.63
CA SER A 205 8.25 -61.25 2.90
C SER A 205 7.45 -60.02 2.47
N PHE A 206 7.94 -58.84 2.83
CA PHE A 206 7.35 -57.54 2.48
C PHE A 206 7.70 -57.18 1.02
N ASP A 207 6.73 -57.30 0.09
CA ASP A 207 6.88 -56.87 -1.31
C ASP A 207 6.54 -55.37 -1.44
N SER A 208 7.54 -54.56 -1.75
CA SER A 208 7.43 -53.09 -1.82
C SER A 208 6.75 -52.57 -3.11
N ARG A 209 6.35 -53.47 -4.02
CA ARG A 209 5.78 -53.09 -5.33
C ARG A 209 4.32 -52.63 -5.30
N ASN A 210 3.62 -52.76 -4.17
CA ASN A 210 2.19 -52.42 -4.07
C ASN A 210 1.87 -50.98 -3.61
N PHE A 211 2.85 -50.13 -3.31
CA PHE A 211 2.56 -48.80 -2.74
C PHE A 211 2.29 -47.69 -3.77
N LEU A 212 2.55 -47.93 -5.06
CA LEU A 212 2.50 -46.88 -6.09
C LEU A 212 1.23 -46.83 -6.93
N GLN A 213 0.16 -47.56 -6.58
CA GLN A 213 -1.07 -47.53 -7.37
C GLN A 213 -2.22 -46.80 -6.66
N VAL A 214 -2.68 -45.75 -7.35
CA VAL A 214 -3.96 -45.02 -7.21
C VAL A 214 -4.00 -43.89 -6.17
N ASN A 215 -3.53 -42.70 -6.59
CA ASN A 215 -4.13 -41.44 -6.12
C ASN A 215 -4.04 -40.28 -7.13
N LEU A 216 -4.04 -40.58 -8.44
CA LEU A 216 -3.93 -39.56 -9.50
C LEU A 216 -5.22 -39.31 -10.32
N LEU A 217 -6.41 -39.73 -9.85
CA LEU A 217 -7.64 -39.63 -10.65
C LEU A 217 -8.87 -38.97 -10.00
N THR A 218 -8.74 -38.22 -8.90
CA THR A 218 -9.87 -37.38 -8.42
C THR A 218 -9.63 -35.91 -8.78
N GLY A 219 -9.81 -35.60 -10.06
CA GLY A 219 -9.93 -34.24 -10.57
C GLY A 219 -11.38 -33.75 -10.50
N ASN A 220 -11.58 -32.67 -9.76
CA ASN A 220 -12.63 -31.65 -9.86
C ASN A 220 -13.94 -32.00 -10.60
N SER A 221 -15.01 -32.17 -9.82
CA SER A 221 -16.36 -31.77 -10.26
C SER A 221 -16.86 -30.65 -9.33
N LEU A 222 -17.02 -29.45 -9.89
CA LEU A 222 -17.79 -28.36 -9.30
C LEU A 222 -19.26 -28.54 -9.72
N PRO A 223 -20.25 -28.40 -8.82
CA PRO A 223 -21.64 -28.39 -9.22
C PRO A 223 -22.03 -27.02 -9.76
N SER A 224 -22.73 -27.04 -10.88
CA SER A 224 -23.42 -25.88 -11.44
C SER A 224 -24.68 -25.58 -10.63
N ASN A 225 -24.87 -24.33 -10.23
CA ASN A 225 -26.15 -23.66 -10.06
C ASN A 225 -25.96 -22.17 -10.34
#